data_AF-A0A7C7V2Y0-F1
#
_entry.id   AF-A0A7C7V2Y0-F1
#
_cell.length_a   1.000
_cell.length_b   1.000
_cell.length_c   1.000
_cell.angle_alpha   90.00
_cell.angle_beta   90.00
_cell.angle_gamma   90.00
#
_symmetry.space_group_name_H-M   'P 1'
#
loop_
_entity.id
_entity.type
_entity.pdbx_description
1 polymer ?
#
loop_
_entity_poly.entity_id
_entity_poly.type
_entity_poly.pdbx_seq_one_letter_code
_entity_poly.pdbx_strand_id
1 'polypeptide(L)'
;MAPGTRIGAAHPVRIGGLPFSPPGQPDIPGIEGQSDRQDPSKAEENEQGKEKSGRGEPPGSSGSAVEAKLVNDTVAWAKALAQRHGRNAQWAAKAVSESATLTAEEAVAQGVVDLLAADLDELLEKLDGRQVTIGQGSAAAERTLRTQDAVVREVSMWWGERVLAILSQPNVAFLLLIFGFYGILFELHSPGWGVSGTLGLICLLLSFFGLAVLPVDYLGLALILTALGLFVAEAFVTSFGALTVAGLVCLVLGGLMLVDSPAGFSRVSLAAVLPVAAATAVIVVFLMAGVVRVHLRRARTG
;
A
#
# COMPACT_ATOMS: atom_id res chain seq x y z
N MET A 1 18.73 -9.73 17.68
CA MET A 1 17.26 -9.66 17.79
C MET A 1 16.92 -9.30 19.24
N ALA A 2 15.89 -8.49 19.49
CA ALA A 2 15.54 -8.09 20.86
C ALA A 2 14.64 -9.15 21.54
N PRO A 3 14.82 -9.44 22.84
CA PRO A 3 13.94 -10.35 23.58
C PRO A 3 12.47 -9.91 23.47
N GLY A 4 11.55 -10.89 23.41
CA GLY A 4 10.11 -10.62 23.25
C GLY A 4 9.65 -10.22 21.84
N THR A 5 10.57 -10.12 20.87
CA THR A 5 10.21 -9.93 19.45
C THR A 5 9.98 -11.26 18.73
N ARG A 6 9.43 -11.21 17.52
CA ARG A 6 9.15 -12.38 16.68
C ARG A 6 9.67 -12.16 15.26
N ILE A 7 10.00 -13.24 14.57
CA ILE A 7 10.40 -13.23 13.16
C ILE A 7 9.62 -14.32 12.42
N GLY A 8 9.12 -14.03 11.22
CA GLY A 8 8.38 -15.01 10.42
C GLY A 8 7.32 -14.41 9.51
N ALA A 9 6.44 -15.27 9.00
CA ALA A 9 5.38 -15.00 8.05
C ALA A 9 5.85 -14.22 6.81
N ALA A 10 6.48 -14.93 5.88
CA ALA A 10 6.99 -14.39 4.61
C ALA A 10 6.19 -14.92 3.40
N HIS A 11 4.93 -15.32 3.62
CA HIS A 11 4.08 -15.77 2.53
C HIS A 11 3.85 -14.62 1.54
N PRO A 12 4.04 -14.84 0.23
CA PRO A 12 3.83 -13.79 -0.75
C PRO A 12 2.37 -13.34 -0.72
N VAL A 13 2.16 -12.03 -0.72
CA VAL A 13 0.83 -11.40 -0.81
C VAL A 13 0.78 -10.64 -2.14
N ARG A 14 -0.32 -10.79 -2.88
CA ARG A 14 -0.55 -10.00 -4.09
C ARG A 14 -0.87 -8.57 -3.69
N ILE A 15 0.01 -7.63 -4.04
CA ILE A 15 -0.25 -6.19 -3.91
C ILE A 15 -0.53 -5.66 -5.32
N GLY A 16 -1.75 -5.18 -5.57
CA GLY A 16 -2.07 -4.41 -6.77
C GLY A 16 -2.12 -5.17 -8.11
N GLY A 17 -2.40 -6.48 -8.11
CA GLY A 17 -2.66 -7.25 -9.35
C GLY A 17 -1.46 -7.49 -10.27
N LEU A 18 -0.29 -6.90 -9.99
CA LEU A 18 0.96 -7.17 -10.69
C LEU A 18 1.67 -8.40 -10.10
N PRO A 19 2.25 -9.27 -10.93
CA PRO A 19 3.08 -10.37 -10.45
C PRO A 19 4.30 -9.82 -9.70
N PHE A 20 4.53 -10.30 -8.49
CA PHE A 20 5.72 -9.98 -7.71
C PHE A 20 6.94 -10.64 -8.35
N SER A 21 7.94 -9.85 -8.73
CA SER A 21 9.27 -10.33 -9.11
C SER A 21 10.26 -10.01 -7.99
N PRO A 22 10.95 -11.01 -7.39
CA PRO A 22 11.97 -10.77 -6.38
C PRO A 22 13.13 -9.90 -6.92
N PRO A 23 13.73 -9.00 -6.12
CA PRO A 23 14.84 -8.17 -6.56
C PRO A 23 16.10 -8.99 -6.86
N GLY A 24 16.70 -8.77 -8.04
CA GLY A 24 17.98 -9.36 -8.45
C GLY A 24 17.95 -10.27 -9.69
N GLN A 25 16.83 -10.34 -10.42
CA GLN A 25 16.73 -11.09 -11.67
C GLN A 25 16.68 -10.14 -12.88
N PRO A 26 17.40 -10.43 -13.98
CA PRO A 26 17.21 -9.68 -15.23
C PRO A 26 15.77 -9.90 -15.72
N ASP A 27 15.12 -8.81 -16.15
CA ASP A 27 13.78 -8.83 -16.74
C ASP A 27 13.74 -9.90 -17.83
N ILE A 28 12.92 -10.93 -17.66
CA ILE A 28 12.71 -11.96 -18.67
C ILE A 28 11.73 -11.37 -19.70
N PRO A 29 12.15 -11.02 -20.92
CA PRO A 29 11.23 -10.60 -21.96
C PRO A 29 10.58 -11.86 -22.52
N GLY A 30 9.25 -11.99 -22.42
CA GLY A 30 8.60 -13.18 -22.96
C GLY A 30 7.11 -13.38 -22.69
N ILE A 31 6.42 -12.46 -22.01
CA ILE A 31 4.95 -12.50 -21.95
C ILE A 31 4.40 -11.57 -23.04
N GLU A 32 4.67 -11.90 -24.29
CA GLU A 32 3.89 -11.43 -25.43
C GLU A 32 3.27 -12.64 -26.12
N GLY A 33 1.98 -12.50 -26.42
CA GLY A 33 1.07 -13.59 -26.76
C GLY A 33 1.55 -14.49 -27.89
N GLN A 34 1.34 -15.79 -27.71
CA GLN A 34 1.38 -16.76 -28.79
C GLN A 34 -0.05 -17.29 -29.01
N SER A 35 -0.82 -16.48 -29.74
CA SER A 35 -2.03 -16.94 -30.43
C SER A 35 -1.63 -17.66 -31.72
N ASP A 36 -2.24 -18.83 -31.93
CA ASP A 36 -2.53 -19.47 -33.21
C ASP A 36 -1.40 -19.58 -34.24
N ARG A 37 -0.89 -20.80 -34.40
CA ARG A 37 -0.59 -21.37 -35.72
C ARG A 37 -0.78 -22.87 -35.70
N GLN A 38 -1.94 -23.26 -36.20
CA GLN A 38 -2.29 -24.58 -36.65
C GLN A 38 -1.54 -24.85 -37.96
N ASP A 39 -0.86 -26.00 -38.07
CA ASP A 39 -0.47 -26.56 -39.37
C ASP A 39 -0.76 -28.08 -39.33
N PRO A 40 -1.57 -28.62 -40.26
CA PRO A 40 -2.06 -29.99 -40.20
C PRO A 40 -1.20 -30.90 -41.07
N SER A 41 -0.43 -31.81 -40.47
CA SER A 41 0.05 -32.98 -41.22
C SER A 41 0.59 -34.06 -40.31
N LYS A 42 0.10 -35.29 -40.54
CA LYS A 42 0.60 -36.60 -40.08
C LYS A 42 0.16 -37.06 -38.69
N ALA A 43 -0.93 -37.83 -38.65
CA ALA A 43 -0.87 -39.29 -38.53
C ALA A 43 -2.27 -39.83 -38.18
N GLU A 44 -2.88 -40.50 -39.15
CA GLU A 44 -3.97 -41.45 -38.93
C GLU A 44 -3.41 -42.77 -38.36
N GLU A 45 -4.32 -43.56 -37.77
CA GLU A 45 -4.17 -44.91 -37.17
C GLU A 45 -3.73 -45.00 -35.70
N ASN A 46 -4.68 -45.17 -34.77
CA ASN A 46 -5.26 -46.49 -34.51
C ASN A 46 -6.45 -46.44 -33.54
N GLU A 47 -7.32 -47.44 -33.67
CA GLU A 47 -8.70 -47.51 -33.19
C GLU A 47 -8.90 -47.74 -31.67
N GLN A 48 -10.00 -47.15 -31.19
CA GLN A 48 -11.01 -47.67 -30.24
C GLN A 48 -10.59 -48.28 -28.90
N GLY A 49 -11.08 -47.61 -27.84
CA GLY A 49 -11.90 -48.28 -26.82
C GLY A 49 -11.36 -48.29 -25.40
N LYS A 50 -11.67 -47.23 -24.63
CA LYS A 50 -12.39 -47.34 -23.34
C LYS A 50 -12.61 -45.97 -22.72
N GLU A 51 -13.87 -45.55 -22.74
CA GLU A 51 -14.43 -44.56 -21.83
C GLU A 51 -14.08 -44.92 -20.38
N LYS A 52 -13.48 -43.99 -19.64
CA LYS A 52 -14.01 -43.52 -18.35
C LYS A 52 -13.14 -42.42 -17.75
N SER A 53 -13.84 -41.45 -17.18
CA SER A 53 -13.36 -40.37 -16.32
C SER A 53 -12.80 -39.15 -17.03
N GLY A 54 -13.70 -38.44 -17.72
CA GLY A 54 -13.63 -36.99 -17.69
C GLY A 54 -13.84 -36.51 -16.26
N ARG A 55 -12.79 -35.94 -15.66
CA ARG A 55 -12.95 -35.02 -14.54
C ARG A 55 -12.47 -33.67 -15.06
N GLY A 56 -13.43 -32.91 -15.60
CA GLY A 56 -13.19 -31.53 -16.01
C GLY A 56 -12.64 -30.74 -14.81
N GLU A 57 -11.49 -30.12 -15.02
CA GLU A 57 -11.01 -29.08 -14.12
C GLU A 57 -12.00 -27.92 -14.16
N PRO A 58 -12.46 -27.43 -12.99
CA PRO A 58 -13.35 -26.28 -12.95
C PRO A 58 -12.58 -25.01 -13.39
N PRO A 59 -13.28 -24.04 -14.00
CA PRO A 59 -12.70 -22.77 -14.43
C PRO A 59 -12.43 -21.89 -13.20
N GLY A 60 -11.30 -22.15 -12.55
CA GLY A 60 -10.79 -21.39 -11.40
C GLY A 60 -9.30 -21.64 -11.12
N SER A 61 -8.62 -22.45 -11.94
CA SER A 61 -7.28 -22.99 -11.67
C SER A 61 -6.12 -22.09 -12.09
N SER A 62 -6.35 -21.00 -12.82
CA SER A 62 -5.25 -20.11 -13.23
C SER A 62 -4.69 -19.30 -12.06
N GLY A 63 -5.58 -18.81 -11.17
CA GLY A 63 -5.20 -18.06 -9.97
C GLY A 63 -4.38 -18.91 -8.99
N SER A 64 -4.85 -20.12 -8.69
CA SER A 64 -4.20 -21.04 -7.76
C SER A 64 -2.91 -21.65 -8.33
N ALA A 65 -2.84 -21.91 -9.64
CA ALA A 65 -1.60 -22.39 -10.26
C ALA A 65 -0.51 -21.32 -10.27
N VAL A 66 -0.86 -20.05 -10.55
CA VAL A 66 0.10 -18.93 -10.50
C VAL A 66 0.56 -18.68 -9.05
N GLU A 67 -0.36 -18.74 -8.09
CA GLU A 67 -0.03 -18.61 -6.67
C GLU A 67 0.88 -19.72 -6.17
N ALA A 68 0.59 -20.98 -6.51
CA ALA A 68 1.45 -22.11 -6.16
C ALA A 68 2.85 -21.99 -6.77
N LYS A 69 2.96 -21.48 -8.01
CA LYS A 69 4.26 -21.19 -8.63
C LYS A 69 5.02 -20.10 -7.88
N LEU A 70 4.33 -19.02 -7.51
CA LEU A 70 4.94 -17.91 -6.75
C LEU A 70 5.44 -18.38 -5.38
N VAL A 71 4.65 -19.18 -4.66
CA VAL A 71 5.05 -19.75 -3.36
C VAL A 71 6.27 -20.66 -3.53
N ASN A 72 6.25 -21.58 -4.50
CA ASN A 72 7.37 -22.50 -4.73
C ASN A 72 8.66 -21.76 -5.10
N ASP A 73 8.58 -20.74 -5.95
CA ASP A 73 9.72 -19.91 -6.33
C ASP A 73 10.27 -19.12 -5.12
N THR A 74 9.39 -18.50 -4.34
CA THR A 74 9.75 -17.77 -3.13
C THR A 74 10.39 -18.68 -2.09
N VAL A 75 9.91 -19.92 -1.94
CA VAL A 75 10.50 -20.95 -1.08
C VAL A 75 11.92 -21.31 -1.55
N ALA A 76 12.13 -21.49 -2.85
CA ALA A 76 13.44 -21.80 -3.40
C ALA A 76 14.43 -20.64 -3.17
N TRP A 77 13.98 -19.40 -3.40
CA TRP A 77 14.75 -18.20 -3.15
C TRP A 77 15.12 -18.04 -1.66
N ALA A 78 14.15 -18.19 -0.75
CA ALA A 78 14.37 -18.08 0.69
C ALA A 78 15.36 -19.15 1.20
N LYS A 79 15.27 -20.39 0.70
CA LYS A 79 16.24 -21.45 0.98
C LYS A 79 17.64 -21.08 0.49
N ALA A 80 17.77 -20.62 -0.76
CA ALA A 80 19.06 -20.25 -1.33
C ALA A 80 19.72 -19.10 -0.54
N LEU A 81 18.93 -18.10 -0.14
CA LEU A 81 19.40 -16.98 0.70
C LEU A 81 19.84 -17.46 2.08
N ALA A 82 19.07 -18.32 2.73
CA ALA A 82 19.44 -18.88 4.02
C ALA A 82 20.75 -19.69 3.94
N GLN A 83 20.87 -20.59 2.94
CA GLN A 83 22.10 -21.37 2.71
C GLN A 83 23.32 -20.48 2.46
N ARG A 84 23.14 -19.43 1.66
CA ARG A 84 24.19 -18.45 1.38
C ARG A 84 24.75 -17.80 2.64
N HIS A 85 23.90 -17.56 3.63
CA HIS A 85 24.27 -16.94 4.90
C HIS A 85 24.50 -17.96 6.03
N GLY A 86 24.57 -19.26 5.72
CA GLY A 86 24.76 -20.32 6.71
C GLY A 86 23.61 -20.45 7.72
N ARG A 87 22.39 -20.08 7.32
CA ARG A 87 21.18 -20.11 8.15
C ARG A 87 20.31 -21.32 7.86
N ASN A 88 19.35 -21.55 8.76
CA ASN A 88 18.39 -22.63 8.66
C ASN A 88 17.44 -22.48 7.45
N ALA A 89 17.79 -23.17 6.36
CA ALA A 89 17.04 -23.15 5.12
C ALA A 89 15.68 -23.84 5.22
N GLN A 90 15.55 -24.88 6.04
CA GLN A 90 14.28 -25.57 6.28
C GLN A 90 13.28 -24.63 6.95
N TRP A 91 13.73 -23.87 7.94
CA TRP A 91 12.88 -22.87 8.57
C TRP A 91 12.50 -21.76 7.57
N ALA A 92 13.46 -21.24 6.79
CA ALA A 92 13.18 -20.20 5.80
C ALA A 92 12.11 -20.63 4.78
N ALA A 93 12.11 -21.92 4.40
CA ALA A 93 11.06 -22.50 3.57
C ALA A 93 9.70 -22.48 4.25
N LYS A 94 9.62 -22.95 5.50
CA LYS A 94 8.38 -22.97 6.30
C LYS A 94 7.83 -21.58 6.57
N ALA A 95 8.71 -20.58 6.76
CA ALA A 95 8.29 -19.20 6.94
C ALA A 95 7.51 -18.66 5.73
N VAL A 96 7.83 -19.14 4.52
CA VAL A 96 7.12 -18.80 3.28
C VAL A 96 5.91 -19.70 3.05
N SER A 97 6.07 -21.03 3.12
CA SER A 97 5.01 -21.98 2.74
C SER A 97 3.90 -22.13 3.79
N GLU A 98 4.25 -22.04 5.07
CA GLU A 98 3.34 -22.28 6.19
C GLU A 98 3.09 -21.01 7.02
N SER A 99 3.64 -19.86 6.62
CA SER A 99 3.64 -18.62 7.41
C SER A 99 4.20 -18.81 8.83
N ALA A 100 5.15 -19.74 8.99
CA ALA A 100 5.73 -20.05 10.29
C ALA A 100 6.38 -18.81 10.93
N THR A 101 6.23 -18.69 12.25
CA THR A 101 6.79 -17.61 13.07
C THR A 101 7.56 -18.21 14.25
N LEU A 102 8.67 -17.59 14.62
CA LEU A 102 9.47 -17.95 15.81
C LEU A 102 9.56 -16.77 16.78
N THR A 103 9.71 -17.09 18.05
CA THR A 103 10.18 -16.14 19.05
C THR A 103 11.67 -15.83 18.84
N ALA A 104 12.14 -14.74 19.45
CA ALA A 104 13.54 -14.34 19.35
C ALA A 104 14.50 -15.43 19.89
N GLU A 105 14.09 -16.15 20.94
CA GLU A 105 14.83 -17.26 21.56
C GLU A 105 14.90 -18.48 20.64
N GLU A 106 13.76 -18.86 20.04
CA GLU A 106 13.69 -19.95 19.08
C GLU A 106 14.48 -19.64 17.81
N ALA A 107 14.46 -18.39 17.36
CA ALA A 107 15.19 -17.95 16.17
C ALA A 107 16.71 -18.06 16.35
N VAL A 108 17.25 -17.79 17.54
CA VAL A 108 18.66 -18.04 17.86
C VAL A 108 18.93 -19.55 17.95
N ALA A 109 18.09 -20.29 18.68
CA ALA A 109 18.26 -21.73 18.86
C ALA A 109 18.24 -22.50 17.53
N GLN A 110 17.43 -22.06 16.58
CA GLN A 110 17.32 -22.66 15.24
C GLN A 110 18.33 -22.08 14.23
N GLY A 111 19.20 -21.15 14.62
CA GLY A 111 20.21 -20.57 13.72
C GLY A 111 19.63 -19.69 12.60
N VAL A 112 18.46 -19.09 12.83
CA VAL A 112 17.83 -18.12 11.93
C VAL A 112 18.46 -16.73 12.11
N VAL A 113 18.77 -16.36 13.36
CA VAL A 113 19.45 -15.12 13.73
C VAL A 113 20.69 -15.42 14.56
N ASP A 114 21.61 -14.45 14.66
CA ASP A 114 22.92 -14.66 15.29
C ASP A 114 22.95 -14.60 16.81
N LEU A 115 22.15 -13.70 17.37
CA LEU A 115 22.27 -13.29 18.77
C LEU A 115 21.01 -12.57 19.24
N LEU A 116 20.82 -12.64 20.55
CA LEU A 116 19.88 -11.82 21.30
C LEU A 116 20.62 -10.69 22.00
N ALA A 117 20.07 -9.49 21.93
CA ALA A 117 20.53 -8.32 22.68
C ALA A 117 19.32 -7.43 22.96
N ALA A 118 19.14 -6.99 24.21
CA ALA A 118 18.01 -6.18 24.65
C ALA A 118 18.09 -4.74 24.17
N ASP A 119 19.30 -4.20 24.04
CA ASP A 119 19.57 -2.85 23.59
C ASP A 119 20.82 -2.78 22.70
N LEU A 120 21.14 -1.56 22.26
CA LEU A 120 22.29 -1.30 21.39
C LEU A 120 23.62 -1.53 22.12
N ASP A 121 23.70 -1.22 23.41
CA ASP A 121 24.94 -1.34 24.18
C ASP A 121 25.30 -2.82 24.35
N GLU A 122 24.34 -3.65 24.78
CA GLU A 122 24.50 -5.11 24.87
C GLU A 122 24.82 -5.73 23.50
N LEU A 123 24.25 -5.19 22.42
CA LEU A 123 24.54 -5.63 21.06
C LEU A 123 26.01 -5.35 20.69
N LEU A 124 26.50 -4.14 20.97
CA LEU A 124 27.87 -3.74 20.67
C LEU A 124 28.89 -4.53 21.49
N GLU A 125 28.60 -4.81 22.77
CA GLU A 125 29.42 -5.68 23.61
C GLU A 125 29.50 -7.11 23.05
N LYS A 126 28.37 -7.70 22.65
CA LYS A 126 28.31 -9.06 22.09
C LYS A 126 28.90 -9.20 20.69
N LEU A 127 28.95 -8.11 19.93
CA LEU A 127 29.55 -8.07 18.61
C LEU A 127 31.07 -7.88 18.64
N ASP A 128 31.62 -7.37 19.75
CA ASP A 128 33.04 -7.08 19.83
C ASP A 128 33.88 -8.36 19.74
N GLY A 129 34.92 -8.34 18.91
CA GLY A 129 35.76 -9.51 18.65
C GLY A 129 35.12 -10.59 17.76
N ARG A 130 33.85 -10.43 17.36
CA ARG A 130 33.19 -11.40 16.47
C ARG A 130 33.73 -11.26 15.04
N GLN A 131 33.98 -12.38 14.37
CA GLN A 131 34.34 -12.40 12.96
C GLN A 131 33.07 -12.41 12.08
N VAL A 132 33.02 -11.51 11.11
CA VAL A 132 31.95 -11.45 10.11
C VAL A 132 32.53 -11.47 8.71
N THR A 133 31.86 -12.16 7.80
CA THR A 133 32.23 -12.19 6.38
C THR A 133 31.64 -10.97 5.69
N ILE A 134 32.50 -10.09 5.15
CA ILE A 134 32.12 -8.92 4.37
C ILE A 134 32.47 -9.16 2.90
N GLY A 135 31.51 -8.97 2.01
CA GLY A 135 31.69 -9.20 0.56
C GLY A 135 31.07 -10.51 0.08
N GLN A 136 31.28 -10.83 -1.21
CA GLN A 136 30.69 -12.00 -1.87
C GLN A 136 31.73 -12.71 -2.75
N GLY A 137 31.65 -14.04 -2.84
CA GLY A 137 32.52 -14.85 -3.70
C GLY A 137 34.00 -14.71 -3.33
N SER A 138 34.87 -14.58 -4.34
CA SER A 138 36.32 -14.43 -4.15
C SER A 138 36.73 -13.12 -3.45
N ALA A 139 35.80 -12.19 -3.22
CA ALA A 139 36.00 -10.95 -2.47
C ALA A 139 35.45 -11.01 -1.04
N ALA A 140 35.03 -12.19 -0.57
CA ALA A 140 34.63 -12.40 0.82
C ALA A 140 35.86 -12.31 1.72
N ALA A 141 35.90 -11.30 2.59
CA ALA A 141 36.93 -11.13 3.60
C ALA A 141 36.31 -11.30 4.98
N GLU A 142 36.92 -12.13 5.82
CA GLU A 142 36.61 -12.13 7.25
C GLU A 142 37.16 -10.86 7.88
N ARG A 143 36.30 -10.12 8.58
CA ARG A 143 36.69 -8.98 9.41
C ARG A 143 36.24 -9.22 10.83
N THR A 144 37.16 -9.04 11.76
CA THR A 144 36.83 -8.94 13.17
C THR A 144 36.17 -7.59 13.44
N LEU A 145 34.97 -7.61 13.99
CA LEU A 145 34.29 -6.43 14.48
C LEU A 145 35.02 -5.91 15.71
N ARG A 146 35.30 -4.60 15.71
CA ARG A 146 35.83 -3.86 16.85
C ARG A 146 34.80 -2.80 17.19
N THR A 147 33.90 -3.17 18.08
CA THR A 147 32.76 -2.35 18.50
C THR A 147 32.97 -1.75 19.88
N GLN A 148 33.99 -2.21 20.62
CA GLN A 148 34.45 -1.56 21.85
C GLN A 148 34.85 -0.10 21.55
N ASP A 149 34.25 0.84 22.29
CA ASP A 149 34.38 2.30 22.12
C ASP A 149 33.94 2.85 20.74
N ALA A 150 33.13 2.10 19.99
CA ALA A 150 32.61 2.59 18.72
C ALA A 150 31.70 3.80 18.91
N VAL A 151 31.95 4.86 18.13
CA VAL A 151 31.09 6.05 18.13
C VAL A 151 29.80 5.74 17.35
N VAL A 152 28.69 5.60 18.08
CA VAL A 152 27.37 5.46 17.48
C VAL A 152 26.97 6.78 16.81
N ARG A 153 26.70 6.74 15.51
CA ARG A 153 26.12 7.85 14.76
C ARG A 153 24.72 7.49 14.30
N GLU A 154 23.73 8.13 14.89
CA GLU A 154 22.35 7.99 14.46
C GLU A 154 22.14 8.71 13.13
N VAL A 155 21.68 7.96 12.12
CA VAL A 155 21.28 8.54 10.82
C VAL A 155 19.79 8.82 10.89
N SER A 156 19.45 10.04 11.33
CA SER A 156 18.04 10.47 11.37
C SER A 156 17.54 10.83 9.97
N MET A 157 16.22 10.75 9.76
CA MET A 157 15.61 11.20 8.50
C MET A 157 15.93 12.67 8.21
N TRP A 158 16.36 12.96 6.98
CA TRP A 158 16.54 14.35 6.53
C TRP A 158 15.16 15.01 6.27
N TRP A 159 15.13 16.33 6.12
CA TRP A 159 13.87 17.08 6.01
C TRP A 159 12.95 16.59 4.86
N GLY A 160 13.51 16.19 3.72
CA GLY A 160 12.72 15.68 2.59
C GLY A 160 12.07 14.33 2.85
N GLU A 161 12.76 13.42 3.55
CA GLU A 161 12.21 12.13 3.97
C GLU A 161 11.11 12.32 5.00
N ARG A 162 11.22 13.32 5.89
CA ARG A 162 10.14 13.67 6.81
C ARG A 162 8.90 14.16 6.07
N VAL A 163 9.07 15.01 5.06
CA VAL A 163 7.96 15.46 4.21
C VAL A 163 7.34 14.27 3.48
N LEU A 164 8.16 13.42 2.86
CA LEU A 164 7.67 12.23 2.16
C LEU A 164 6.92 11.29 3.11
N ALA A 165 7.47 11.04 4.31
CA ALA A 165 6.85 10.20 5.33
C ALA A 165 5.48 10.75 5.78
N ILE A 166 5.33 12.08 5.86
CA ILE A 166 4.05 12.74 6.15
C ILE A 166 3.07 12.58 4.97
N LEU A 167 3.53 12.82 3.74
CA LEU A 167 2.70 12.71 2.54
C LEU A 167 2.26 11.27 2.24
N SER A 168 3.05 10.28 2.64
CA SER A 168 2.71 8.86 2.55
C SER A 168 1.70 8.41 3.61
N GLN A 169 1.19 9.32 4.46
CA GLN A 169 0.09 9.00 5.37
C GLN A 169 -1.27 9.15 4.66
N PRO A 170 -2.12 8.11 4.64
CA PRO A 170 -3.44 8.14 3.98
C PRO A 170 -4.32 9.31 4.43
N ASN A 171 -4.31 9.61 5.74
CA ASN A 171 -5.07 10.73 6.30
C ASN A 171 -4.61 12.08 5.75
N VAL A 172 -3.29 12.29 5.63
CA VAL A 172 -2.73 13.55 5.14
C VAL A 172 -3.02 13.72 3.67
N ALA A 173 -2.82 12.66 2.87
CA ALA A 173 -3.18 12.67 1.45
C ALA A 173 -4.67 12.99 1.25
N PHE A 174 -5.56 12.33 1.99
CA PHE A 174 -7.01 12.61 1.96
C PHE A 174 -7.33 14.07 2.32
N LEU A 175 -6.77 14.60 3.41
CA LEU A 175 -7.03 15.99 3.82
C LEU A 175 -6.51 17.00 2.80
N LEU A 176 -5.32 16.77 2.23
CA LEU A 176 -4.75 17.61 1.18
C LEU A 176 -5.61 17.58 -0.09
N LEU A 177 -6.21 16.44 -0.44
CA LEU A 177 -7.16 16.32 -1.55
C LEU A 177 -8.37 17.24 -1.34
N ILE A 178 -8.99 17.16 -0.17
CA ILE A 178 -10.20 17.91 0.17
C ILE A 178 -9.90 19.42 0.30
N PHE A 179 -8.84 19.80 1.01
CA PHE A 179 -8.44 21.20 1.12
C PHE A 179 -7.99 21.77 -0.21
N GLY A 180 -7.29 20.98 -1.01
CA GLY A 180 -6.87 21.36 -2.35
C GLY A 180 -8.06 21.71 -3.24
N PHE A 181 -9.08 20.85 -3.22
CA PHE A 181 -10.33 21.09 -3.93
C PHE A 181 -11.07 22.33 -3.42
N TYR A 182 -11.25 22.47 -2.10
CA TYR A 182 -11.94 23.64 -1.53
C TYR A 182 -11.19 24.95 -1.79
N GLY A 183 -9.84 24.95 -1.82
CA GLY A 183 -9.05 26.13 -2.17
C GLY A 183 -9.31 26.60 -3.61
N ILE A 184 -9.40 25.66 -4.56
CA ILE A 184 -9.78 25.96 -5.95
C ILE A 184 -11.22 26.46 -6.03
N LEU A 185 -12.17 25.79 -5.36
CA LEU A 185 -13.57 26.22 -5.36
C LEU A 185 -13.75 27.63 -4.80
N PHE A 186 -13.03 27.98 -3.73
CA PHE A 186 -13.12 29.29 -3.12
C PHE A 186 -12.66 30.40 -4.07
N GLU A 187 -11.57 30.16 -4.81
CA GLU A 187 -11.08 31.09 -5.84
C GLU A 187 -12.08 31.26 -6.99
N LEU A 188 -12.74 30.18 -7.43
CA LEU A 188 -13.74 30.24 -8.50
C LEU A 188 -15.00 31.01 -8.09
N HIS A 189 -15.42 30.88 -6.83
CA HIS A 189 -16.60 31.58 -6.31
C HIS A 189 -16.35 33.04 -5.95
N SER A 190 -15.16 33.35 -5.43
CA SER A 190 -14.76 34.69 -5.03
C SER A 190 -13.44 35.03 -5.69
N PRO A 191 -13.45 35.40 -6.99
CA PRO A 191 -12.23 35.70 -7.72
C PRO A 191 -11.45 36.80 -6.99
N GLY A 192 -10.22 36.48 -6.59
CA GLY A 192 -9.38 37.34 -5.75
C GLY A 192 -7.96 37.45 -6.30
N TRP A 193 -6.98 37.55 -5.37
CA TRP A 193 -5.55 37.63 -5.71
C TRP A 193 -4.94 36.27 -6.14
N GLY A 194 -5.73 35.20 -6.29
CA GLY A 194 -5.23 33.87 -6.66
C GLY A 194 -4.62 33.07 -5.51
N VAL A 195 -4.62 33.59 -4.28
CA VAL A 195 -3.92 32.97 -3.13
C VAL A 195 -4.56 31.63 -2.76
N SER A 196 -5.89 31.59 -2.65
CA SER A 196 -6.65 30.37 -2.35
C SER A 196 -6.50 29.32 -3.44
N GLY A 197 -6.60 29.73 -4.70
CA GLY A 197 -6.46 28.83 -5.84
C GLY A 197 -5.06 28.23 -5.94
N THR A 198 -4.03 29.04 -5.73
CA THR A 198 -2.62 28.58 -5.76
C THR A 198 -2.32 27.62 -4.62
N LEU A 199 -2.77 27.94 -3.39
CA LEU A 199 -2.62 27.05 -2.25
C LEU A 199 -3.40 25.74 -2.46
N GLY A 200 -4.61 25.83 -3.02
CA GLY A 200 -5.42 24.68 -3.38
C GLY A 200 -4.73 23.77 -4.39
N LEU A 201 -4.13 24.34 -5.43
CA LEU A 201 -3.36 23.61 -6.44
C LEU A 201 -2.14 22.91 -5.83
N ILE A 202 -1.38 23.59 -4.97
CA ILE A 202 -0.24 22.99 -4.26
C ILE A 202 -0.71 21.81 -3.39
N CYS A 203 -1.79 21.98 -2.63
CA CYS A 203 -2.38 20.90 -1.83
C CYS A 203 -2.79 19.70 -2.69
N LEU A 204 -3.41 19.92 -3.85
CA LEU A 204 -3.76 18.84 -4.78
C LEU A 204 -2.52 18.13 -5.32
N LEU A 205 -1.48 18.86 -5.74
CA LEU A 205 -0.26 18.26 -6.25
C LEU A 205 0.43 17.39 -5.18
N LEU A 206 0.49 17.88 -3.94
CA LEU A 206 1.04 17.13 -2.81
C LEU A 206 0.16 15.90 -2.46
N SER A 207 -1.16 16.04 -2.54
CA SER A 207 -2.08 14.93 -2.36
C SER A 207 -1.86 13.84 -3.41
N PHE A 208 -1.77 14.21 -4.69
CA PHE A 208 -1.56 13.24 -5.77
C PHE A 208 -0.20 12.57 -5.68
N PHE A 209 0.82 13.31 -5.25
CA PHE A 209 2.13 12.73 -4.97
C PHE A 209 2.06 11.68 -3.84
N GLY A 210 1.36 11.98 -2.74
CA GLY A 210 1.11 11.00 -1.66
C GLY A 210 0.32 9.78 -2.14
N LEU A 211 -0.74 10.00 -2.92
CA LEU A 211 -1.57 8.95 -3.51
C LEU A 211 -0.81 8.08 -4.50
N ALA A 212 0.18 8.60 -5.22
CA ALA A 212 1.00 7.81 -6.15
C ALA A 212 1.88 6.76 -5.45
N VAL A 213 2.18 6.94 -4.16
CA VAL A 213 2.96 5.99 -3.34
C VAL A 213 2.04 5.01 -2.60
N LEU A 214 0.76 5.36 -2.43
CA LEU A 214 -0.22 4.55 -1.72
C LEU A 214 -0.87 3.51 -2.66
N PRO A 215 -1.28 2.33 -2.16
CA PRO A 215 -2.12 1.40 -2.90
C PRO A 215 -3.55 1.95 -2.99
N VAL A 216 -3.78 2.87 -3.94
CA VAL A 216 -5.06 3.58 -4.10
C VAL A 216 -6.11 2.66 -4.72
N ASP A 217 -7.30 2.66 -4.13
CA ASP A 217 -8.49 2.07 -4.72
C ASP A 217 -9.20 3.12 -5.60
N TYR A 218 -9.31 2.82 -6.90
CA TYR A 218 -9.89 3.74 -7.87
C TYR A 218 -11.38 4.01 -7.65
N LEU A 219 -12.13 3.06 -7.06
CA LEU A 219 -13.54 3.28 -6.74
C LEU A 219 -13.67 4.27 -5.58
N GLY A 220 -12.84 4.14 -4.55
CA GLY A 220 -12.75 5.10 -3.45
C GLY A 220 -12.44 6.52 -3.95
N LEU A 221 -11.45 6.66 -4.83
CA LEU A 221 -11.11 7.95 -5.45
C LEU A 221 -12.28 8.51 -6.29
N ALA A 222 -12.92 7.68 -7.11
CA ALA A 222 -14.07 8.09 -7.93
C ALA A 222 -15.25 8.58 -7.07
N LEU A 223 -15.52 7.92 -5.94
CA LEU A 223 -16.54 8.34 -4.98
C LEU A 223 -16.22 9.69 -4.35
N ILE A 224 -14.96 9.96 -4.01
CA ILE A 224 -14.55 11.28 -3.51
C ILE A 224 -14.77 12.34 -4.59
N LEU A 225 -14.28 12.13 -5.82
CA LEU A 225 -14.48 13.08 -6.91
C LEU A 225 -15.96 13.32 -7.21
N THR A 226 -16.79 12.28 -7.10
CA THR A 226 -18.25 12.38 -7.21
C THR A 226 -18.84 13.23 -6.09
N ALA A 227 -18.43 13.00 -4.84
CA ALA A 227 -18.86 13.82 -3.70
C ALA A 227 -18.54 15.31 -3.90
N LEU A 228 -17.30 15.59 -4.33
CA LEU A 228 -16.83 16.93 -4.64
C LEU A 228 -17.67 17.59 -5.75
N GLY A 229 -17.97 16.84 -6.83
CA GLY A 229 -18.86 17.31 -7.90
C GLY A 229 -20.30 17.56 -7.42
N LEU A 230 -20.84 16.71 -6.54
CA LEU A 230 -22.19 16.89 -5.97
C LEU A 230 -22.27 18.14 -5.09
N PHE A 231 -21.22 18.44 -4.30
CA PHE A 231 -21.17 19.67 -3.50
C PHE A 231 -21.14 20.92 -4.39
N VAL A 232 -20.43 20.87 -5.51
CA VAL A 232 -20.46 21.96 -6.51
C VAL A 232 -21.84 22.06 -7.14
N ALA A 233 -22.43 20.94 -7.55
CA ALA A 233 -23.74 20.92 -8.20
C ALA A 233 -24.86 21.49 -7.30
N GLU A 234 -24.81 21.25 -5.98
CA GLU A 234 -25.75 21.86 -5.03
C GLU A 234 -25.71 23.39 -5.06
N ALA A 235 -24.54 24.00 -5.32
CA ALA A 235 -24.43 25.46 -5.41
C ALA A 235 -25.15 26.06 -6.63
N PHE A 236 -25.36 25.26 -7.69
CA PHE A 236 -26.01 25.68 -8.93
C PHE A 236 -27.45 25.18 -9.06
N VAL A 237 -27.78 24.07 -8.41
CA VAL A 237 -29.09 23.41 -8.49
C VAL A 237 -29.76 23.49 -7.13
N THR A 238 -30.97 24.07 -7.07
CA THR A 238 -31.79 24.11 -5.84
C THR A 238 -32.30 22.71 -5.49
N SER A 239 -31.45 21.90 -4.86
CA SER A 239 -31.75 20.50 -4.52
C SER A 239 -32.26 20.33 -3.09
N PHE A 240 -32.37 21.43 -2.34
CA PHE A 240 -32.76 21.45 -0.93
C PHE A 240 -31.88 20.54 -0.03
N GLY A 241 -30.61 20.35 -0.40
CA GLY A 241 -29.65 19.55 0.36
C GLY A 241 -29.57 18.06 -0.04
N ALA A 242 -30.34 17.62 -1.04
CA ALA A 242 -30.32 16.23 -1.48
C ALA A 242 -28.96 15.82 -2.08
N LEU A 243 -28.37 16.67 -2.93
CA LEU A 243 -27.03 16.43 -3.51
C LEU A 243 -25.96 16.43 -2.42
N THR A 244 -26.14 17.26 -1.38
CA THR A 244 -25.23 17.31 -0.23
C THR A 244 -25.26 16.02 0.58
N VAL A 245 -26.44 15.45 0.85
CA VAL A 245 -26.55 14.16 1.56
C VAL A 245 -25.91 13.05 0.74
N ALA A 246 -26.19 12.98 -0.57
CA ALA A 246 -25.54 12.02 -1.45
C ALA A 246 -24.02 12.22 -1.50
N GLY A 247 -23.55 13.47 -1.57
CA GLY A 247 -22.15 13.84 -1.55
C GLY A 247 -21.45 13.44 -0.24
N LEU A 248 -22.10 13.62 0.91
CA LEU A 248 -21.59 13.18 2.20
C LEU A 248 -21.42 11.66 2.27
N VAL A 249 -22.41 10.90 1.77
CA VAL A 249 -22.32 9.44 1.71
C VAL A 249 -21.16 9.02 0.80
N CYS A 250 -21.05 9.62 -0.40
CA CYS A 250 -19.94 9.37 -1.32
C CYS A 250 -18.58 9.75 -0.71
N LEU A 251 -18.50 10.86 0.03
CA LEU A 251 -17.27 11.31 0.66
C LEU A 251 -16.82 10.34 1.76
N VAL A 252 -17.76 9.88 2.59
CA VAL A 252 -17.47 8.94 3.68
C VAL A 252 -17.05 7.59 3.10
N LEU A 253 -17.83 7.02 2.19
CA LEU A 253 -17.50 5.75 1.56
C LEU A 253 -16.20 5.84 0.76
N GLY A 254 -16.04 6.90 -0.03
CA GLY A 254 -14.84 7.14 -0.81
C GLY A 254 -13.59 7.30 0.05
N GLY A 255 -13.66 8.07 1.14
CA GLY A 255 -12.57 8.21 2.10
C GLY A 255 -12.17 6.88 2.73
N LEU A 256 -13.15 6.08 3.18
CA LEU A 256 -12.89 4.77 3.79
C LEU A 256 -12.32 3.74 2.81
N MET A 257 -12.68 3.85 1.52
CA MET A 257 -12.22 2.93 0.47
C MET A 257 -10.91 3.41 -0.20
N LEU A 258 -10.54 4.69 -0.08
CA LEU A 258 -9.47 5.34 -0.86
C LEU A 258 -8.14 4.57 -0.90
N VAL A 259 -7.77 3.91 0.20
CA VAL A 259 -6.52 3.13 0.29
C VAL A 259 -6.83 1.69 0.66
N ASP A 260 -6.43 0.76 -0.21
CA ASP A 260 -6.54 -0.67 0.04
C ASP A 260 -5.23 -1.21 0.62
N SER A 261 -5.22 -1.45 1.93
CA SER A 261 -4.07 -2.03 2.62
C SER A 261 -4.40 -3.46 3.09
N PRO A 262 -3.63 -4.48 2.64
CA PRO A 262 -3.82 -5.88 3.05
C PRO A 262 -3.69 -6.09 4.57
N ALA A 263 -2.95 -5.21 5.25
CA ALA A 263 -2.75 -5.27 6.69
C ALA A 263 -3.73 -4.40 7.49
N GLY A 264 -4.64 -3.66 6.84
CA GLY A 264 -5.63 -2.80 7.51
C GLY A 264 -5.09 -1.54 8.21
N PHE A 265 -3.77 -1.45 8.44
CA PHE A 265 -3.15 -0.36 9.21
C PHE A 265 -2.93 0.95 8.43
N SER A 266 -2.93 0.91 7.09
CA SER A 266 -2.73 2.11 6.25
C SER A 266 -4.01 2.59 5.56
N ARG A 267 -5.15 2.56 6.24
CA ARG A 267 -6.41 3.11 5.71
C ARG A 267 -6.64 4.54 6.19
N VAL A 268 -7.48 5.29 5.48
CA VAL A 268 -7.96 6.58 5.99
C VAL A 268 -8.84 6.31 7.21
N SER A 269 -8.49 6.95 8.33
CA SER A 269 -9.19 6.75 9.59
C SER A 269 -10.55 7.45 9.60
N LEU A 270 -11.55 6.83 10.25
CA LEU A 270 -12.84 7.47 10.54
C LEU A 270 -12.66 8.81 11.28
N ALA A 271 -11.63 8.92 12.12
CA ALA A 271 -11.28 10.15 12.82
C ALA A 271 -10.85 11.30 11.89
N ALA A 272 -10.36 11.00 10.69
CA ALA A 272 -10.08 12.02 9.67
C ALA A 272 -11.32 12.31 8.81
N VAL A 273 -12.08 11.27 8.45
CA VAL A 273 -13.24 11.40 7.55
C VAL A 273 -14.43 12.11 8.22
N LEU A 274 -14.79 11.72 9.45
CA LEU A 274 -15.97 12.23 10.13
C LEU A 274 -15.94 13.73 10.40
N PRO A 275 -14.83 14.34 10.89
CA PRO A 275 -14.77 15.78 11.10
C PRO A 275 -14.90 16.57 9.79
N VAL A 276 -14.32 16.07 8.70
CA VAL A 276 -14.43 16.71 7.38
C VAL A 276 -15.87 16.65 6.90
N ALA A 277 -16.48 15.47 6.93
CA ALA A 277 -17.89 15.29 6.57
C ALA A 277 -18.81 16.17 7.43
N ALA A 278 -18.59 16.22 8.75
CA ALA A 278 -19.36 17.06 9.66
C ALA A 278 -19.18 18.55 9.35
N ALA A 279 -17.95 19.00 9.10
CA ALA A 279 -17.67 20.39 8.74
C ALA A 279 -18.38 20.77 7.43
N THR A 280 -18.29 19.93 6.40
CA THR A 280 -19.00 20.14 5.13
C THR A 280 -20.51 20.20 5.33
N ALA A 281 -21.09 19.28 6.12
CA ALA A 281 -22.51 19.27 6.43
C ALA A 281 -22.96 20.55 7.14
N VAL A 282 -22.21 21.00 8.16
CA VAL A 282 -22.51 22.23 8.91
C VAL A 282 -22.46 23.45 7.99
N ILE A 283 -21.45 23.56 7.13
CA ILE A 283 -21.31 24.67 6.18
C ILE A 283 -22.52 24.72 5.25
N VAL A 284 -22.93 23.59 4.67
CA VAL A 284 -24.07 23.56 3.75
C VAL A 284 -25.38 23.90 4.47
N VAL A 285 -25.64 23.31 5.65
CA VAL A 285 -26.85 23.61 6.43
C VAL A 285 -26.91 25.10 6.78
N PHE A 286 -25.78 25.70 7.13
CA PHE A 286 -25.70 27.13 7.41
C PHE A 286 -26.03 27.99 6.18
N LEU A 287 -25.44 27.67 5.01
CA LEU A 287 -25.72 28.37 3.76
C LEU A 287 -27.20 28.25 3.36
N MET A 288 -27.78 27.05 3.46
CA MET A 288 -29.19 26.80 3.15
C MET A 288 -30.12 27.54 4.11
N ALA A 289 -29.81 27.56 5.41
CA ALA A 289 -30.56 28.34 6.38
C ALA A 289 -30.53 29.85 6.05
N GLY A 290 -29.40 30.36 5.54
CA GLY A 290 -29.27 31.72 5.03
C GLY A 290 -30.19 31.99 3.84
N VAL A 291 -30.16 31.14 2.83
CA VAL A 291 -30.99 31.24 1.62
C VAL A 291 -32.49 31.19 1.95
N VAL A 292 -32.91 30.22 2.77
CA VAL A 292 -34.30 30.10 3.21
C VAL A 292 -34.75 31.34 4.00
N ARG A 293 -33.91 31.86 4.90
CA ARG A 293 -34.21 33.12 5.62
C ARG A 293 -34.34 34.32 4.68
N VAL A 294 -33.58 34.38 3.59
CA VAL A 294 -33.68 35.46 2.60
C VAL A 294 -35.00 35.34 1.82
N HIS A 295 -35.39 34.14 1.39
CA HIS A 295 -36.65 33.93 0.69
C HIS A 295 -37.90 34.13 1.58
N LEU A 296 -37.78 33.89 2.89
CA LEU A 296 -38.88 34.11 3.85
C LEU A 296 -39.01 35.58 4.29
N ARG A 297 -38.05 36.46 3.96
CA ARG A 297 -38.18 37.90 4.23
C ARG A 297 -39.08 38.54 3.17
N ARG A 298 -40.19 39.16 3.59
CA ARG A 298 -41.06 39.95 2.71
C ARG A 298 -40.25 41.05 2.01
N ALA A 299 -40.44 41.17 0.70
CA ALA A 299 -39.80 42.21 -0.10
C ALA A 299 -40.11 43.59 0.48
N ARG A 300 -39.06 44.32 0.91
CA ARG A 300 -39.15 45.75 1.19
C ARG A 300 -38.98 46.48 -0.13
N THR A 301 -40.09 46.76 -0.81
CA THR A 301 -40.12 47.80 -1.84
C THR A 301 -40.09 49.14 -1.12
N GLY A 302 -39.05 49.94 -1.39
CA GLY A 302 -39.03 51.37 -1.09
C GLY A 302 -39.78 52.15 -2.16
#